data_AF-A0A1Y3QHN0-F1
#
_entry.id   AF-A0A1Y3QHN0-F1
#
_cell.length_a   1.000
_cell.length_b   1.000
_cell.length_c   1.000
_cell.angle_alpha   90.00
_cell.angle_beta   90.00
_cell.angle_gamma   90.00
#
_symmetry.space_group_name_H-M   'P 1'
#
loop_
_entity.id
_entity.type
_entity.pdbx_description
1 polymer ?
#
loop_
_entity_poly.entity_id
_entity_poly.type
_entity_poly.pdbx_seq_one_letter_code
_entity_poly.pdbx_strand_id
1 'polypeptide(L)'
;MSVGTAVSEARARQLSRQMPDQQLVAWAVELARGMQDLKANNEVRSQVSRAADGAAQSPSVDLFTAWIRYQYARDASRLWKTKTNLEGKSLDVAHAVVAIVEKVKGHVTKAAQVEGSVDQALVERATMLAVARFLAFLRRAIIAEPQWRE
;
A
#
# COMPACT_ATOMS: atom_id res chain seq x y z
N MET A 1 -22.29 -3.16 -15.75
CA MET A 1 -20.93 -3.75 -15.83
C MET A 1 -20.97 -4.89 -16.84
N SER A 2 -20.06 -4.94 -17.80
CA SER A 2 -20.02 -6.02 -18.81
C SER A 2 -19.33 -7.27 -18.25
N VAL A 3 -19.63 -8.46 -18.79
CA VAL A 3 -18.98 -9.72 -18.41
C VAL A 3 -17.46 -9.61 -18.55
N GLY A 4 -16.97 -8.90 -19.58
CA GLY A 4 -15.53 -8.64 -19.77
C GLY A 4 -14.88 -7.86 -18.62
N THR A 5 -15.56 -6.83 -18.08
CA THR A 5 -15.04 -6.09 -16.91
C THR A 5 -14.98 -6.94 -15.64
N ALA A 6 -15.95 -7.83 -15.42
CA ALA A 6 -15.96 -8.71 -14.26
C ALA A 6 -14.84 -9.76 -14.31
N VAL A 7 -14.59 -10.35 -15.48
CA VAL A 7 -13.49 -11.30 -15.70
C VAL A 7 -12.13 -10.62 -15.52
N SER A 8 -11.97 -9.39 -16.02
CA SER A 8 -10.74 -8.61 -15.85
C SER A 8 -10.45 -8.30 -14.37
N GLU A 9 -11.45 -7.93 -13.59
CA GLU A 9 -11.30 -7.64 -12.15
C GLU A 9 -10.99 -8.93 -11.35
N ALA A 10 -11.61 -10.06 -11.69
CA ALA A 10 -11.31 -11.34 -11.06
C ALA A 10 -9.86 -11.78 -11.31
N ARG A 11 -9.39 -11.63 -12.56
CA ARG A 11 -7.99 -11.89 -12.93
C ARG A 11 -7.04 -10.95 -12.19
N ALA A 12 -7.36 -9.66 -12.10
CA ALA A 12 -6.54 -8.70 -11.36
C ALA A 12 -6.43 -9.07 -9.88
N ARG A 13 -7.52 -9.54 -9.26
CA ARG A 13 -7.52 -10.03 -7.87
C ARG A 13 -6.65 -11.26 -7.71
N GLN A 14 -6.77 -12.23 -8.62
CA GLN A 14 -5.92 -13.43 -8.61
C GLN A 14 -4.45 -13.06 -8.73
N LEU A 15 -4.09 -12.26 -9.74
CA LEU A 15 -2.73 -11.82 -9.96
C LEU A 15 -2.19 -11.01 -8.77
N SER A 16 -3.02 -10.15 -8.16
CA SER A 16 -2.61 -9.40 -6.97
C SER A 16 -2.18 -10.35 -5.85
N ARG A 17 -2.83 -11.50 -5.68
CA ARG A 17 -2.52 -12.48 -4.61
C ARG A 17 -1.18 -13.19 -4.82
N GLN A 18 -0.56 -13.05 -5.99
CA GLN A 18 0.84 -13.46 -6.20
C GLN A 18 1.80 -12.62 -5.35
N MET A 19 1.40 -11.42 -4.93
CA MET A 19 2.07 -10.66 -3.88
C MET A 19 1.74 -11.27 -2.49
N PRO A 20 2.72 -11.89 -1.80
CA PRO A 20 2.45 -12.62 -0.56
C PRO A 20 2.06 -11.68 0.59
N ASP A 21 0.95 -12.00 1.27
CA ASP A 21 0.48 -11.21 2.41
C ASP A 21 1.52 -11.13 3.53
N GLN A 22 2.33 -12.19 3.74
CA GLN A 22 3.41 -12.18 4.74
C GLN A 22 4.41 -11.04 4.51
N GLN A 23 4.78 -10.79 3.25
CA GLN A 23 5.72 -9.72 2.92
C GLN A 23 5.06 -8.34 3.05
N LEU A 24 3.79 -8.21 2.65
CA LEU A 24 3.02 -6.97 2.85
C LEU A 24 2.87 -6.63 4.34
N VAL A 25 2.59 -7.64 5.18
CA VAL A 25 2.50 -7.51 6.63
C VAL A 25 3.86 -7.12 7.22
N ALA A 26 4.96 -7.74 6.77
CA ALA A 26 6.30 -7.40 7.24
C ALA A 26 6.64 -5.93 7.00
N TRP A 27 6.43 -5.42 5.78
CA TRP A 27 6.62 -4.00 5.48
C TRP A 27 5.67 -3.10 6.27
N ALA A 28 4.40 -3.49 6.42
CA ALA A 28 3.44 -2.73 7.21
C ALA A 28 3.86 -2.60 8.69
N VAL A 29 4.30 -3.69 9.30
CA VAL A 29 4.80 -3.70 10.68
C VAL A 29 6.07 -2.88 10.81
N GLU A 30 6.99 -2.99 9.85
CA GLU A 30 8.22 -2.21 9.84
C GLU A 30 7.94 -0.71 9.82
N LEU A 31 7.08 -0.25 8.91
CA LEU A 31 6.68 1.16 8.84
C LEU A 31 6.00 1.62 10.13
N ALA A 32 5.10 0.80 10.68
CA ALA A 32 4.37 1.12 11.90
C ALA A 32 5.27 1.23 13.14
N ARG A 33 6.42 0.54 13.18
CA ARG A 33 7.41 0.68 14.26
C ARG A 33 8.03 2.07 14.29
N GLY A 34 8.21 2.73 13.15
CA GLY A 34 8.70 4.10 13.06
C GLY A 34 7.67 5.17 13.46
N MET A 35 6.38 4.80 13.55
CA MET A 35 5.27 5.72 13.79
C MET A 35 4.71 5.62 15.23
N GLN A 36 5.53 5.29 16.23
CA GLN A 36 5.04 5.02 17.59
C GLN A 36 4.23 6.18 18.18
N ASP A 37 4.71 7.41 17.98
CA ASP A 37 4.07 8.63 18.48
C ASP A 37 2.71 8.94 17.84
N LEU A 38 2.34 8.21 16.79
CA LEU A 38 1.10 8.38 16.04
C LEU A 38 0.06 7.30 16.29
N LYS A 39 0.39 6.23 17.04
CA LYS A 39 -0.46 5.03 17.19
C LYS A 39 -1.83 5.32 17.82
N ALA A 40 -1.91 6.29 18.72
CA ALA A 40 -3.15 6.71 19.37
C ALA A 40 -3.95 7.77 18.57
N ASN A 41 -3.43 8.24 17.43
CA ASN A 41 -4.06 9.34 16.69
C ASN A 41 -5.14 8.82 15.72
N ASN A 42 -6.41 9.14 15.98
CA ASN A 42 -7.54 8.76 15.14
C ASN A 42 -7.50 9.37 13.73
N GLU A 43 -6.93 10.56 13.57
CA GLU A 43 -6.76 11.20 12.26
C GLU A 43 -5.76 10.43 11.41
N VAL A 44 -4.68 9.93 12.01
CA VAL A 44 -3.68 9.09 11.33
C VAL A 44 -4.34 7.81 10.82
N ARG A 45 -5.13 7.13 11.66
CA ARG A 45 -5.89 5.93 11.27
C ARG A 45 -6.84 6.20 10.10
N SER A 46 -7.53 7.34 10.14
CA SER A 46 -8.42 7.78 9.05
C SER A 46 -7.65 8.09 7.76
N GLN A 47 -6.46 8.71 7.85
CA GLN A 47 -5.61 8.97 6.69
C GLN A 47 -5.12 7.67 6.03
N VAL A 48 -4.69 6.66 6.80
CA VAL A 48 -4.29 5.36 6.23
C VAL A 48 -5.49 4.62 5.64
N SER A 49 -6.66 4.68 6.28
CA SER A 49 -7.89 4.07 5.71
C SER A 49 -8.24 4.69 4.36
N ARG A 50 -8.24 6.02 4.27
CA ARG A 50 -8.49 6.73 3.00
C ARG A 50 -7.46 6.41 1.93
N ALA A 51 -6.20 6.18 2.31
CA ALA A 51 -5.17 5.73 1.38
C ALA A 51 -5.45 4.31 0.87
N ALA A 52 -5.90 3.39 1.74
CA ALA A 52 -6.28 2.03 1.33
C ALA A 52 -7.46 2.06 0.36
N ASP A 53 -8.49 2.86 0.65
CA ASP A 53 -9.65 3.05 -0.22
C ASP A 53 -9.25 3.70 -1.55
N GLY A 54 -8.41 4.74 -1.49
CA GLY A 54 -7.84 5.41 -2.66
C GLY A 54 -7.03 4.46 -3.54
N ALA A 55 -6.23 3.58 -2.94
CA ALA A 55 -5.51 2.55 -3.67
C ALA A 55 -6.49 1.56 -4.33
N ALA A 56 -7.50 1.08 -3.60
CA ALA A 56 -8.48 0.14 -4.11
C ALA A 56 -9.31 0.70 -5.29
N GLN A 57 -9.47 2.02 -5.37
CA GLN A 57 -10.22 2.72 -6.42
C GLN A 57 -9.33 3.32 -7.52
N SER A 58 -8.01 3.40 -7.31
CA SER A 58 -7.11 4.02 -8.28
C SER A 58 -7.04 3.21 -9.57
N PRO A 59 -7.13 3.85 -10.74
CA PRO A 59 -7.00 3.16 -12.02
C PRO A 59 -5.53 2.95 -12.43
N SER A 60 -4.57 3.60 -11.77
CA SER A 60 -3.14 3.45 -12.05
C SER A 60 -2.26 3.74 -10.83
N VAL A 61 -1.04 3.19 -10.85
CA VAL A 61 0.02 3.44 -9.88
C VAL A 61 0.47 4.91 -9.90
N ASP A 62 0.62 5.49 -11.09
CA ASP A 62 1.09 6.88 -11.23
C ASP A 62 0.14 7.89 -10.57
N LEU A 63 -1.18 7.71 -10.72
CA LEU A 63 -2.15 8.58 -10.06
C LEU A 63 -2.13 8.42 -8.54
N PHE A 64 -2.00 7.18 -8.05
CA PHE A 64 -1.92 6.93 -6.62
C PHE A 64 -0.64 7.51 -6.01
N THR A 65 0.51 7.34 -6.66
CA THR A 65 1.79 7.88 -6.19
C THR A 65 1.82 9.41 -6.26
N ALA A 66 1.24 10.02 -7.30
CA ALA A 66 1.03 11.46 -7.36
C ALA A 66 0.15 11.96 -6.22
N TRP A 67 -0.93 11.24 -5.89
CA TRP A 67 -1.77 11.56 -4.74
C TRP A 67 -1.02 11.46 -3.42
N ILE A 68 -0.20 10.43 -3.19
CA ILE A 68 0.64 10.33 -1.98
C ILE A 68 1.61 11.51 -1.88
N ARG A 69 2.26 11.88 -2.98
CA ARG A 69 3.17 13.05 -3.04
C ARG A 69 2.45 14.35 -2.75
N TYR A 70 1.24 14.51 -3.28
CA TYR A 70 0.39 15.65 -2.96
C TYR A 70 0.06 15.70 -1.47
N GLN A 71 -0.32 14.56 -0.88
CA GLN A 71 -0.63 14.49 0.54
C GLN A 71 0.59 14.79 1.44
N TYR A 72 1.79 14.42 1.00
CA TYR A 72 3.05 14.82 1.65
C TYR A 72 3.30 16.33 1.59
N ALA A 73 3.04 16.96 0.43
CA ALA A 73 3.27 18.39 0.24
C ALA A 73 2.34 19.28 1.09
N ARG A 74 1.17 18.76 1.49
CA ARG A 74 0.20 19.52 2.31
C ARG A 74 0.74 19.82 3.71
N ASP A 75 0.55 21.05 4.17
CA ASP A 75 0.98 21.50 5.50
C ASP A 75 0.34 20.73 6.64
N ALA A 76 -0.93 20.36 6.49
CA ALA A 76 -1.69 19.63 7.51
C ALA A 76 -1.30 18.14 7.66
N SER A 77 -0.39 17.60 6.84
CA SER A 77 -0.08 16.16 6.92
C SER A 77 1.06 15.82 7.87
N ARG A 78 0.69 15.59 9.14
CA ARG A 78 1.61 15.01 10.12
C ARG A 78 2.03 13.58 9.76
N LEU A 79 1.11 12.73 9.31
CA LEU A 79 1.41 11.32 8.99
C LEU A 79 2.44 11.20 7.86
N TRP A 80 2.17 11.81 6.72
CA TRP A 80 2.95 11.56 5.50
C TRP A 80 4.38 12.09 5.61
N LYS A 81 4.59 13.11 6.45
CA LYS A 81 5.90 13.70 6.79
C LYS A 81 6.60 13.02 7.97
N THR A 82 5.96 12.08 8.66
CA THR A 82 6.58 11.40 9.81
C THR A 82 7.70 10.49 9.34
N LYS A 83 8.82 10.49 10.06
CA LYS A 83 9.92 9.58 9.81
C LYS A 83 9.53 8.16 10.17
N THR A 84 9.97 7.23 9.36
CA THR A 84 9.85 5.80 9.56
C THR A 84 11.08 5.09 9.01
N ASN A 85 11.15 3.78 9.16
CA ASN A 85 12.22 2.96 8.62
C ASN A 85 11.64 1.95 7.63
N LEU A 86 12.35 1.77 6.52
CA LEU A 86 12.10 0.70 5.55
C LEU A 86 13.46 0.14 5.13
N GLU A 87 13.69 -1.13 5.40
CA GLU A 87 14.93 -1.86 5.13
C GLU A 87 16.18 -1.12 5.65
N GLY A 88 16.08 -0.63 6.89
CA GLY A 88 17.18 0.10 7.55
C GLY A 88 17.41 1.53 7.06
N LYS A 89 16.60 2.04 6.13
CA LYS A 89 16.68 3.43 5.67
C LYS A 89 15.62 4.29 6.34
N SER A 90 16.04 5.43 6.90
CA SER A 90 15.12 6.43 7.43
C SER A 90 14.48 7.20 6.27
N LEU A 91 13.15 7.13 6.18
CA LEU A 91 12.34 7.75 5.12
C LEU A 91 11.13 8.43 5.74
N ASP A 92 10.53 9.39 5.05
CA ASP A 92 9.18 9.82 5.41
C ASP A 92 8.18 8.72 5.01
N VAL A 93 7.07 8.59 5.73
CA VAL A 93 6.03 7.59 5.45
C VAL A 93 5.56 7.65 3.99
N ALA A 94 5.39 8.84 3.42
CA ALA A 94 5.02 8.97 2.01
C ALA A 94 6.05 8.34 1.06
N HIS A 95 7.34 8.62 1.29
CA HIS A 95 8.43 8.05 0.49
C HIS A 95 8.53 6.54 0.66
N ALA A 96 8.35 6.03 1.88
CA ALA A 96 8.33 4.60 2.14
C ALA A 96 7.15 3.89 1.44
N VAL A 97 5.95 4.50 1.47
CA VAL A 97 4.77 3.97 0.77
C VAL A 97 5.00 3.94 -0.75
N VAL A 98 5.53 5.02 -1.35
CA VAL A 98 5.86 5.03 -2.78
C VAL A 98 6.89 3.96 -3.14
N ALA A 99 7.93 3.78 -2.32
CA ALA A 99 8.92 2.72 -2.54
C ALA A 99 8.30 1.32 -2.48
N ILE A 100 7.36 1.08 -1.56
CA ILE A 100 6.62 -0.19 -1.46
C ILE A 100 5.71 -0.39 -2.69
N VAL A 101 5.04 0.65 -3.17
CA VAL A 101 4.23 0.58 -4.40
C VAL A 101 5.08 0.09 -5.58
N GLU A 102 6.28 0.63 -5.77
CA GLU A 102 7.20 0.19 -6.83
C GLU A 102 7.65 -1.26 -6.65
N LYS A 103 7.94 -1.70 -5.42
CA LYS A 103 8.27 -3.10 -5.12
C LYS A 103 7.12 -4.04 -5.46
N VAL A 104 5.90 -3.68 -5.06
CA VAL A 104 4.69 -4.44 -5.36
C VAL A 104 4.48 -4.50 -6.87
N LYS A 105 4.61 -3.37 -7.59
CA LYS A 105 4.52 -3.32 -9.06
C LYS A 105 5.53 -4.25 -9.71
N GLY A 106 6.79 -4.21 -9.27
CA GLY A 106 7.85 -5.09 -9.77
C GLY A 106 7.55 -6.58 -9.55
N HIS A 107 7.00 -6.94 -8.38
CA HIS A 107 6.61 -8.32 -8.08
C HIS A 107 5.43 -8.78 -8.93
N VAL A 108 4.37 -7.97 -9.03
CA VAL A 108 3.17 -8.25 -9.83
C VAL A 108 3.52 -8.36 -11.31
N THR A 109 4.39 -7.48 -11.82
CA THR A 109 4.87 -7.53 -13.21
C THR A 109 5.58 -8.83 -13.52
N LYS A 110 6.48 -9.28 -12.63
CA LYS A 110 7.17 -10.57 -12.79
C LYS A 110 6.20 -11.74 -12.76
N ALA A 111 5.22 -11.73 -11.85
CA ALA A 111 4.20 -12.77 -11.79
C ALA A 111 3.35 -12.81 -13.08
N ALA A 112 2.96 -11.66 -13.60
CA ALA A 112 2.22 -11.56 -14.86
C ALA A 112 3.04 -12.11 -16.05
N GLN A 113 4.34 -11.83 -16.09
CA GLN A 113 5.25 -12.37 -17.12
C GLN A 113 5.34 -13.90 -17.06
N VAL A 114 5.42 -14.48 -15.85
CA VAL A 114 5.41 -15.94 -15.67
C VAL A 114 4.10 -16.57 -16.13
N GLU A 115 2.96 -15.89 -15.91
CA GLU A 115 1.64 -16.31 -16.41
C GLU A 115 1.45 -16.04 -17.92
N GLY A 116 2.44 -15.47 -18.62
CA GLY A 116 2.36 -15.14 -20.05
C GLY A 116 1.46 -13.94 -20.37
N SER A 117 1.16 -13.10 -19.39
CA SER A 117 0.33 -11.90 -19.56
C SER A 117 1.18 -10.66 -19.87
N VAL A 118 0.80 -9.95 -20.93
CA VAL A 118 1.38 -8.65 -21.34
C VAL A 118 0.42 -7.48 -21.14
N ASP A 119 -0.70 -7.69 -20.45
CA ASP A 119 -1.72 -6.65 -20.23
C ASP A 119 -1.29 -5.71 -19.11
N GLN A 120 -0.85 -4.51 -19.50
CA GLN A 120 -0.42 -3.48 -18.56
C GLN A 120 -1.57 -3.00 -17.65
N ALA A 121 -2.80 -2.91 -18.15
CA ALA A 121 -3.94 -2.46 -17.34
C ALA A 121 -4.27 -3.50 -16.25
N LEU A 122 -4.14 -4.79 -16.57
CA LEU A 122 -4.27 -5.86 -15.59
C LEU A 122 -3.20 -5.77 -14.49
N VAL A 123 -1.93 -5.54 -14.86
CA VAL A 123 -0.80 -5.38 -13.92
C VAL A 123 -1.00 -4.18 -13.01
N GLU A 124 -1.38 -3.03 -13.57
CA GLU A 124 -1.67 -1.81 -12.82
C GLU A 124 -2.79 -2.04 -11.80
N ARG A 125 -3.89 -2.66 -12.24
CA ARG A 125 -5.02 -2.97 -11.36
C ARG A 125 -4.65 -3.94 -10.24
N ALA A 126 -3.94 -5.03 -10.57
CA ALA A 126 -3.47 -6.01 -9.61
C ALA A 126 -2.49 -5.40 -8.58
N THR A 127 -1.61 -4.51 -9.04
CA THR A 127 -0.71 -3.74 -8.18
C THR A 127 -1.50 -2.91 -7.17
N MET A 128 -2.48 -2.14 -7.63
CA MET A 128 -3.30 -1.29 -6.76
C MET A 128 -4.12 -2.08 -5.73
N LEU A 129 -4.61 -3.27 -6.10
CA LEU A 129 -5.27 -4.19 -5.15
C LEU A 129 -4.31 -4.74 -4.09
N ALA A 130 -3.05 -5.02 -4.44
CA ALA A 130 -2.04 -5.43 -3.48
C ALA A 130 -1.61 -4.27 -2.57
N VAL A 131 -1.47 -3.05 -3.11
CA VAL A 131 -1.19 -1.83 -2.33
C VAL A 131 -2.33 -1.54 -1.34
N ALA A 132 -3.59 -1.71 -1.74
CA ALA A 132 -4.73 -1.56 -0.85
C ALA A 132 -4.68 -2.53 0.34
N ARG A 133 -4.33 -3.80 0.10
CA ARG A 133 -4.10 -4.80 1.17
C ARG A 133 -2.97 -4.39 2.09
N PHE A 134 -1.84 -3.96 1.55
CA PHE A 134 -0.72 -3.44 2.33
C PHE A 134 -1.15 -2.29 3.25
N LEU A 135 -1.88 -1.30 2.74
CA LEU A 135 -2.35 -0.17 3.55
C LEU A 135 -3.37 -0.60 4.61
N ALA A 136 -4.19 -1.60 4.32
CA ALA A 136 -5.06 -2.21 5.31
C ALA A 136 -4.27 -2.91 6.43
N PHE A 137 -3.18 -3.61 6.11
CA PHE A 137 -2.27 -4.17 7.12
C PHE A 137 -1.55 -3.07 7.91
N LEU A 138 -1.11 -2.00 7.24
CA LEU A 138 -0.48 -0.86 7.90
C LEU A 138 -1.43 -0.21 8.91
N ARG A 139 -2.69 0.00 8.53
CA ARG A 139 -3.72 0.50 9.44
C ARG A 139 -3.84 -0.40 10.67
N ARG A 140 -3.88 -1.74 10.49
CA ARG A 140 -3.93 -2.69 11.62
C ARG A 140 -2.67 -2.63 12.48
N ALA A 141 -1.49 -2.53 11.87
CA ALA A 141 -0.21 -2.46 12.58
C ALA A 141 -0.05 -1.17 13.40
N ILE A 142 -0.66 -0.06 12.97
CA ILE A 142 -0.74 1.18 13.74
C ILE A 142 -1.73 1.05 14.91
N ILE A 143 -2.82 0.31 14.73
CA ILE A 143 -3.86 0.10 15.76
C ILE A 143 -3.41 -0.91 16.81
N ALA A 144 -2.70 -1.96 16.42
CA ALA A 144 -2.25 -3.00 17.31
C ALA A 144 -1.36 -2.38 18.40
N GLU A 145 -1.95 -2.19 19.58
CA GLU A 145 -1.20 -1.95 20.80
C GLU A 145 -0.20 -3.09 20.96
N PRO A 146 1.06 -2.83 21.32
CA PRO A 146 1.87 -3.89 21.87
C PRO A 146 1.16 -4.33 23.15
N GLN A 147 0.50 -5.48 23.13
CA GLN A 147 0.17 -6.25 24.33
C GLN A 147 1.46 -6.82 24.94
N TRP A 148 2.44 -5.95 25.18
CA TRP A 148 3.61 -6.21 25.99
C TRP A 148 3.51 -5.29 27.19
N ARG A 149 2.54 -5.61 28.05
CA ARG A 149 2.62 -5.31 29.47
C ARG A 149 2.46 -6.64 30.18
N GLU A 150 3.44 -6.89 31.05
CA GLU A 150 3.67 -8.06 31.93
C GLU A 150 4.39 -9.25 31.29
#